data_AF-A0A090K0C2-F1
#
_entry.id   AF-A0A090K0C2-F1
#
_cell.length_a   1.000
_cell.length_b   1.000
_cell.length_c   1.000
_cell.angle_alpha   90.00
_cell.angle_beta   90.00
_cell.angle_gamma   90.00
#
_symmetry.space_group_name_H-M   'P 1'
#
loop_
_entity.id
_entity.type
_entity.pdbx_description
1 polymer ?
#
loop_
_entity_poly.entity_id
_entity_poly.type
_entity_poly.pdbx_seq_one_letter_code
_entity_poly.pdbx_strand_id
1 'polypeptide(L)'
;MSYRNSSLWNELNELRCLLAFKRLSFLGFPYGKQSEYAQEISVKSGLSVGNISAKICNYKSVAGVNKDSNASKNTIDLFHKYEKFSIEQVEKAIKQLE
;
A
#
# COMPACT_ATOMS: atom_id res chain seq x y z
N MET A 1 -5.67 4.89 13.62
CA MET A 1 -4.30 4.58 13.14
C MET A 1 -3.31 5.52 13.80
N SER A 2 -2.15 5.03 14.24
CA SER A 2 -1.09 5.84 14.86
C SER A 2 0.25 5.46 14.24
N TYR A 3 0.99 6.45 13.75
CA TYR A 3 2.30 6.25 13.12
C TYR A 3 3.40 6.81 14.03
N ARG A 4 4.61 6.25 13.94
CA ARG A 4 5.76 6.78 14.69
C ARG A 4 6.15 8.14 14.09
N ASN A 5 6.28 9.17 14.91
CA ASN A 5 6.66 10.52 14.45
C ASN A 5 8.02 10.58 13.74
N SER A 6 8.93 9.65 14.04
CA SER A 6 10.24 9.54 13.39
C SER A 6 10.21 8.78 12.05
N SER A 7 9.04 8.27 11.65
CA SER A 7 8.88 7.48 10.44
C SER A 7 8.16 8.28 9.36
N LEU A 8 8.55 8.06 8.11
CA LEU A 8 7.83 8.60 6.94
C LEU A 8 6.53 7.83 6.64
N TRP A 9 6.16 6.85 7.45
CA TRP A 9 4.87 6.18 7.34
C TRP A 9 3.73 7.06 7.86
N ASN A 10 2.70 7.21 7.05
CA ASN A 10 1.47 7.93 7.35
C ASN A 10 0.31 7.33 6.51
N GLU A 11 -0.90 7.82 6.70
CA GLU A 11 -2.08 7.32 5.97
C GLU A 11 -1.94 7.50 4.45
N LEU A 12 -1.35 8.61 3.98
CA LEU A 12 -1.10 8.85 2.55
C LEU A 12 -0.20 7.77 1.94
N ASN A 13 0.92 7.43 2.60
CA ASN A 13 1.87 6.45 2.09
C ASN A 13 1.34 5.01 2.21
N GLU A 14 0.52 4.71 3.22
CA GLU A 14 -0.22 3.45 3.28
C GLU A 14 -1.24 3.34 2.14
N LEU A 15 -2.00 4.41 1.85
CA LEU A 15 -2.95 4.44 0.73
C LEU A 15 -2.27 4.26 -0.62
N ARG A 16 -1.10 4.86 -0.82
CA ARG A 16 -0.28 4.63 -2.03
C ARG A 16 0.08 3.14 -2.20
N CYS A 17 0.43 2.46 -1.11
CA CYS A 17 0.72 1.02 -1.13
C CYS A 17 -0.55 0.18 -1.39
N LEU A 18 -1.68 0.55 -0.78
CA LEU A 18 -2.97 -0.10 -1.04
C LEU A 18 -3.39 0.05 -2.51
N LEU A 19 -3.21 1.24 -3.10
CA LEU A 19 -3.49 1.49 -4.51
C LEU A 19 -2.65 0.60 -5.42
N ALA A 20 -1.34 0.49 -5.14
CA ALA A 20 -0.47 -0.42 -5.87
C ALA A 20 -0.93 -1.88 -5.75
N PHE A 21 -1.32 -2.33 -4.56
CA PHE A 21 -1.91 -3.65 -4.37
C PHE A 21 -3.18 -3.85 -5.22
N LYS A 22 -4.13 -2.91 -5.18
CA LYS A 22 -5.38 -3.00 -5.97
C LYS A 22 -5.11 -3.06 -7.47
N ARG A 23 -4.19 -2.24 -7.98
CA ARG A 23 -3.76 -2.27 -9.38
C ARG A 23 -3.08 -3.60 -9.74
N LEU A 24 -2.21 -4.12 -8.88
CA LEU A 24 -1.60 -5.44 -9.09
C LEU A 24 -2.65 -6.55 -9.12
N SER A 25 -3.62 -6.52 -8.21
CA SER A 25 -4.71 -7.48 -8.17
C SER A 25 -5.57 -7.43 -9.43
N PHE A 26 -5.89 -6.21 -9.90
CA PHE A 26 -6.62 -6.02 -11.16
C PHE A 26 -5.86 -6.56 -12.37
N LEU A 27 -4.54 -6.41 -12.38
CA LEU A 27 -3.66 -6.90 -13.45
C LEU A 27 -3.29 -8.40 -13.34
N GLY A 28 -3.72 -9.10 -12.28
CA GLY A 28 -3.36 -10.51 -12.06
C GLY A 28 -1.91 -10.74 -11.61
N PHE A 29 -1.32 -9.79 -10.90
CA PHE A 29 0.04 -9.85 -10.32
C PHE A 29 1.18 -10.13 -11.33
N PRO A 30 1.32 -9.32 -12.39
CA PRO A 30 2.37 -9.51 -13.39
C PRO A 30 3.77 -9.34 -12.78
N TYR A 31 4.74 -10.10 -13.30
CA TYR A 31 6.14 -10.03 -12.89
C TYR A 31 6.70 -8.61 -13.08
N GLY A 32 7.58 -8.16 -12.18
CA GLY A 32 8.22 -6.83 -12.23
C GLY A 32 7.35 -5.65 -11.80
N LYS A 33 6.01 -5.73 -11.96
CA LYS A 33 5.11 -4.59 -11.74
C LYS A 33 5.07 -4.06 -10.31
N GLN A 34 5.25 -4.95 -9.32
CA GLN A 34 5.35 -4.51 -7.92
C GLN A 34 6.60 -3.64 -7.69
N SER A 35 7.72 -3.96 -8.33
CA SER A 35 8.95 -3.20 -8.22
C SER A 35 8.81 -1.82 -8.85
N GLU A 36 8.15 -1.72 -10.01
CA GLU A 36 7.83 -0.43 -10.66
C GLU A 36 7.00 0.46 -9.73
N TYR A 37 5.89 -0.05 -9.18
CA TYR A 37 5.08 0.73 -8.24
C TYR A 37 5.84 1.09 -6.97
N ALA A 38 6.68 0.19 -6.45
CA ALA A 38 7.50 0.47 -5.28
C ALA A 38 8.51 1.60 -5.53
N GLN A 39 9.09 1.68 -6.72
CA GLN A 39 9.96 2.78 -7.13
C GLN A 39 9.21 4.12 -7.20
N GLU A 40 8.04 4.15 -7.86
CA GLU A 40 7.22 5.36 -7.96
C GLU A 40 6.82 5.91 -6.59
N ILE A 41 6.36 5.03 -5.70
CA ILE A 41 5.95 5.42 -4.34
C ILE A 41 7.16 5.82 -3.50
N SER A 42 8.32 5.16 -3.67
CA SER A 42 9.56 5.51 -2.98
C SER A 42 9.93 6.98 -3.25
N VAL A 43 9.91 7.41 -4.51
CA VAL A 43 10.18 8.80 -4.89
C VAL A 43 9.22 9.78 -4.21
N LYS A 44 7.92 9.45 -4.15
CA LYS A 44 6.89 10.32 -3.56
C LYS A 44 6.89 10.35 -2.02
N SER A 45 7.44 9.33 -1.37
CA SER A 45 7.33 9.15 0.08
C SER A 45 8.64 9.36 0.83
N GLY A 46 9.79 9.27 0.13
CA GLY A 46 11.11 9.22 0.76
C GLY A 46 11.43 7.87 1.43
N LEU A 47 10.52 6.90 1.42
CA LEU A 47 10.75 5.55 1.93
C LEU A 47 11.54 4.73 0.90
N SER A 48 12.42 3.84 1.34
CA SER A 48 13.14 2.96 0.43
C SER A 48 12.20 2.01 -0.35
N VAL A 49 12.59 1.66 -1.58
CA VAL A 49 11.86 0.71 -2.45
C VAL A 49 11.58 -0.61 -1.75
N GLY A 50 12.55 -1.15 -1.00
CA GLY A 50 12.37 -2.39 -0.23
C GLY A 50 11.29 -2.28 0.84
N ASN A 51 11.23 -1.13 1.54
CA ASN A 51 10.22 -0.88 2.58
C ASN A 51 8.81 -0.77 1.98
N ILE A 52 8.67 -0.10 0.84
CA ILE A 52 7.41 -0.04 0.09
C ILE A 52 7.01 -1.42 -0.44
N SER A 53 7.94 -2.16 -1.05
CA SER A 53 7.67 -3.50 -1.59
C SER A 53 7.19 -4.46 -0.49
N ALA A 54 7.83 -4.42 0.68
CA ALA A 54 7.38 -5.17 1.85
C ALA A 54 5.97 -4.74 2.29
N LYS A 55 5.65 -3.44 2.25
CA LYS A 55 4.30 -2.96 2.59
C LYS A 55 3.23 -3.44 1.61
N ILE A 56 3.51 -3.42 0.30
CA ILE A 56 2.61 -3.98 -0.72
C ILE A 56 2.40 -5.49 -0.46
N CYS A 57 3.45 -6.21 -0.06
CA CYS A 57 3.35 -7.62 0.32
C CYS A 57 2.47 -7.83 1.56
N ASN A 58 2.52 -6.93 2.54
CA ASN A 58 1.61 -6.97 3.69
C ASN A 58 0.15 -6.84 3.26
N TYR A 59 -0.19 -5.93 2.33
CA TYR A 59 -1.55 -5.85 1.79
C TYR A 59 -1.99 -7.14 1.08
N LYS A 60 -1.10 -7.79 0.32
CA LYS A 60 -1.39 -9.11 -0.28
C LYS A 60 -1.68 -10.17 0.78
N SER A 61 -0.96 -10.14 1.89
CA SER A 61 -1.12 -11.11 2.99
C SER A 61 -2.44 -10.87 3.71
N VAL A 62 -2.76 -9.61 4.05
CA VAL A 62 -4.08 -9.23 4.63
C VAL A 62 -5.25 -9.60 3.72
N ALA A 63 -5.06 -9.49 2.40
CA ALA A 63 -6.08 -9.86 1.40
C ALA A 63 -6.16 -11.38 1.13
N GLY A 64 -5.35 -12.22 1.79
CA GLY A 64 -5.33 -13.67 1.59
C GLY A 64 -4.71 -14.14 0.27
N VAL A 65 -3.97 -13.27 -0.44
CA VAL A 65 -3.26 -13.61 -1.69
C VAL A 65 -1.96 -14.33 -1.39
N ASN A 66 -1.23 -13.88 -0.37
CA ASN A 66 0.00 -14.49 0.11
C ASN A 66 -0.23 -15.15 1.47
N LYS A 67 0.73 -15.96 1.93
CA LYS A 67 0.78 -16.43 3.32
C LYS A 67 0.83 -15.25 4.30
N ASP A 68 0.39 -15.49 5.52
CA ASP A 68 0.39 -14.50 6.59
C ASP A 68 1.76 -13.83 6.75
N SER A 69 1.72 -12.52 6.97
CA SER A 69 2.88 -11.70 7.26
C SER A 69 2.68 -10.92 8.56
N ASN A 70 3.73 -10.27 9.04
CA ASN A 70 3.66 -9.36 10.18
C ASN A 70 3.10 -7.98 9.76
N ALA A 71 1.93 -7.97 9.13
CA ALA A 71 1.24 -6.74 8.77
C ALA A 71 0.96 -5.90 10.03
N SER A 72 1.26 -4.61 9.98
CA SER A 72 1.02 -3.73 11.13
C SER A 72 -0.49 -3.53 11.33
N LYS A 73 -0.89 -3.21 12.56
CA LYS A 73 -2.28 -2.84 12.85
C LYS A 73 -2.81 -1.74 11.93
N ASN A 74 -1.99 -0.72 11.61
CA ASN A 74 -2.39 0.32 10.66
C ASN A 74 -2.69 -0.24 9.26
N THR A 75 -1.88 -1.18 8.76
CA THR A 75 -2.12 -1.80 7.45
C THR A 75 -3.43 -2.59 7.45
N ILE A 76 -3.73 -3.33 8.53
CA ILE A 76 -4.98 -4.08 8.69
C ILE A 76 -6.19 -3.12 8.77
N ASP A 77 -6.13 -2.14 9.65
CA ASP A 77 -7.20 -1.15 9.85
C ASP A 77 -7.48 -0.37 8.54
N LEU A 78 -6.42 0.02 7.82
CA LEU A 78 -6.55 0.75 6.56
C LEU A 78 -7.08 -0.14 5.44
N PHE A 79 -6.67 -1.40 5.37
CA PHE A 79 -7.25 -2.34 4.42
C PHE A 79 -8.76 -2.47 4.65
N HIS A 80 -9.23 -2.77 5.86
CA HIS A 80 -10.67 -2.90 6.12
C HIS A 80 -11.46 -1.60 5.86
N LYS A 81 -10.85 -0.44 6.11
CA LYS A 81 -11.46 0.86 5.81
C LYS A 81 -11.68 1.07 4.30
N TYR A 82 -10.76 0.60 3.46
CA TYR A 82 -10.74 0.90 2.02
C TYR A 82 -10.89 -0.33 1.10
N GLU A 83 -11.11 -1.53 1.64
CA GLU A 83 -11.14 -2.78 0.85
C GLU A 83 -12.23 -2.75 -0.21
N LYS A 84 -13.39 -2.17 0.12
CA LYS A 84 -14.55 -2.02 -0.76
C LYS A 84 -14.41 -0.87 -1.78
N PHE A 85 -13.36 -0.04 -1.67
CA PHE A 85 -13.18 1.09 -2.57
C PHE A 85 -12.62 0.61 -3.92
N SER A 86 -13.09 1.19 -5.01
CA SER A 86 -12.49 1.04 -6.34
C SER A 86 -11.10 1.71 -6.39
N ILE A 87 -10.36 1.44 -7.46
CA ILE A 87 -9.05 2.07 -7.71
C ILE A 87 -9.20 3.60 -7.73
N GLU A 88 -10.23 4.11 -8.42
CA GLU A 88 -10.52 5.54 -8.57
C GLU A 88 -10.90 6.19 -7.23
N GLN A 89 -11.63 5.48 -6.38
CA GLN A 89 -11.99 5.97 -5.04
C GLN A 89 -10.76 6.09 -4.14
N VAL A 90 -9.82 5.12 -4.20
CA VAL A 90 -8.55 5.20 -3.46
C VAL A 90 -7.67 6.32 -4.02
N GLU A 91 -7.60 6.50 -5.34
CA GLU A 91 -6.89 7.63 -5.95
C GLU A 91 -7.46 8.98 -5.51
N LYS A 92 -8.78 9.11 -5.45
CA LYS A 92 -9.44 10.32 -4.94
C LYS A 92 -9.07 10.59 -3.48
N ALA A 93 -9.03 9.55 -2.64
CA ALA A 93 -8.62 9.69 -1.24
C ALA A 93 -7.15 10.12 -1.11
N ILE A 94 -6.25 9.60 -1.95
CA ILE A 94 -4.85 10.04 -2.01
C ILE A 94 -4.76 11.52 -2.36
N LYS A 95 -5.46 11.98 -3.40
CA LYS A 95 -5.45 13.39 -3.83
C LYS A 95 -5.95 14.36 -2.77
N GLN A 96 -6.80 13.92 -1.85
CA GLN A 96 -7.29 14.75 -0.73
C GLN A 96 -6.26 14.93 0.40
N LEU A 97 -5.20 14.12 0.40
CA LEU A 97 -4.14 14.12 1.41
C LEU A 97 -2.79 14.63 0.88
N GLU A 98 -2.69 14.90 -0.43
CA GLU A 98 -1.55 15.56 -1.08
C GLU A 98 -1.66 17.08 -0.96
#